data_AF-A0A3P8MDY4-F1
#
_entry.id   AF-A0A3P8MDY4-F1
#
_cell.length_a   1.000
_cell.length_b   1.000
_cell.length_c   1.000
_cell.angle_alpha   90.00
_cell.angle_beta   90.00
_cell.angle_gamma   90.00
#
_symmetry.space_group_name_H-M   'P 1'
#
loop_
_entity.id
_entity.type
_entity.pdbx_description
1 polymer ?
#
loop_
_entity_poly.entity_id
_entity_poly.type
_entity_poly.pdbx_seq_one_letter_code
_entity_poly.pdbx_strand_id
1 'polypeptide(L)' 'MKLGAGRATKEDSIDFEAGISLHAKTNHKVTKGQKLFTLYSSNPIDSSLINELATGYKIGNSKVENKIIIAKLK' A
#
# COMPACT_ATOMS: atom_id res chain seq x y z
N MET A 1 7.57 -10.84 8.29
CA MET A 1 6.65 -9.91 7.60
C MET A 1 6.21 -10.51 6.28
N LYS A 2 4.98 -10.25 5.82
CA LYS A 2 4.33 -11.06 4.76
C LYS A 2 4.92 -10.89 3.34
N LEU A 3 5.56 -9.75 3.03
CA LEU A 3 6.15 -9.48 1.71
C LEU A 3 7.69 -9.51 1.70
N GLY A 4 8.35 -9.58 2.86
CA GLY A 4 9.82 -9.54 2.97
C GLY A 4 10.46 -8.14 3.03
N ALA A 5 9.70 -7.07 2.79
CA ALA A 5 10.17 -5.67 2.82
C ALA A 5 10.50 -5.12 4.22
N GLY A 6 10.47 -5.95 5.26
CA GLY A 6 10.72 -5.53 6.61
C GLY A 6 11.01 -6.70 7.54
N ARG A 7 11.46 -6.37 8.75
CA ARG A 7 11.99 -7.33 9.72
C ARG A 7 11.01 -7.54 10.87
N ALA A 8 10.90 -8.77 11.39
CA ALA A 8 10.19 -9.04 12.63
C ALA A 8 11.13 -8.90 13.85
N THR A 9 12.39 -9.32 13.71
CA THR A 9 13.48 -9.13 14.69
C THR A 9 14.54 -8.16 14.14
N LYS A 10 15.58 -7.79 14.91
CA LYS A 10 16.61 -6.87 14.39
C LYS A 10 17.54 -7.57 13.39
N GLU A 11 17.64 -8.89 13.51
CA GLU A 11 18.61 -9.76 12.86
C GLU A 11 18.04 -10.38 11.57
N ASP A 12 16.72 -10.29 11.35
CA ASP A 12 16.08 -10.83 10.15
C ASP A 12 16.64 -10.15 8.88
N SER A 13 16.81 -10.96 7.84
CA SER A 13 17.16 -10.46 6.51
C SER A 13 15.97 -9.72 5.89
N ILE A 14 16.26 -8.69 5.09
CA ILE A 14 15.23 -7.95 4.32
C ILE A 14 15.37 -8.33 2.86
N ASP A 15 14.23 -8.54 2.21
CA ASP A 15 14.14 -8.56 0.75
C ASP A 15 14.12 -7.12 0.23
N PHE A 16 15.18 -6.71 -0.47
CA PHE A 16 15.28 -5.36 -1.04
C PHE A 16 14.47 -5.18 -2.33
N GLU A 17 14.04 -6.27 -2.98
CA GLU A 17 13.14 -6.22 -4.14
C GLU A 17 11.68 -6.16 -3.68
N ALA A 18 11.41 -6.46 -2.41
CA ALA A 18 10.07 -6.40 -1.86
C ALA A 18 9.58 -4.97 -1.66
N GLY A 19 8.36 -4.70 -2.10
CA GLY A 19 7.75 -3.39 -1.95
C GLY A 19 6.35 -3.26 -2.54
N ILE A 20 5.74 -2.10 -2.33
CA ILE A 20 4.43 -1.74 -2.89
C ILE A 20 4.53 -0.39 -3.60
N SER A 21 4.03 -0.34 -4.83
CA SER A 21 3.83 0.90 -5.58
C SER A 21 2.36 1.25 -5.62
N LEU A 22 1.99 2.45 -5.22
CA LEU A 22 0.61 2.94 -5.21
C LEU A 22 0.36 3.81 -6.45
N HIS A 23 -0.57 3.38 -7.30
CA HIS A 23 -0.95 4.10 -8.52
C HIS A 23 -2.11 5.07 -8.29
N ALA A 24 -2.98 4.75 -7.31
CA ALA A 24 -4.11 5.58 -6.93
C ALA A 24 -3.94 6.14 -5.50
N LYS A 25 -4.07 7.48 -5.38
CA LYS A 25 -4.04 8.21 -4.11
C LYS A 25 -5.45 8.63 -3.68
N THR A 26 -5.58 9.12 -2.45
CA THR A 26 -6.83 9.67 -1.94
C THR A 26 -7.42 10.71 -2.89
N ASN A 27 -8.72 10.63 -3.17
CA ASN A 27 -9.46 11.47 -4.11
C ASN A 27 -9.07 11.35 -5.59
N HIS A 28 -8.19 10.43 -5.98
CA HIS A 28 -8.01 10.12 -7.40
C HIS A 28 -9.24 9.40 -7.95
N LYS A 29 -9.69 9.80 -9.15
CA LYS A 29 -10.71 9.06 -9.89
C LYS A 29 -10.08 7.78 -10.43
N VAL A 30 -10.75 6.65 -10.23
CA VAL A 30 -10.32 5.35 -10.74
C VAL A 30 -11.44 4.70 -11.56
N THR A 31 -11.08 3.87 -12.53
CA THR A 31 -12.04 3.11 -13.36
C THR A 31 -11.96 1.61 -13.07
N LYS A 32 -13.02 0.88 -13.39
CA LYS A 32 -13.04 -0.58 -13.23
C LYS A 32 -11.93 -1.21 -14.09
N GLY A 33 -11.10 -2.05 -13.47
CA GLY A 33 -9.95 -2.69 -14.12
C GLY A 33 -8.65 -1.88 -14.05
N GLN A 34 -8.67 -0.65 -13.52
CA GLN A 34 -7.45 0.11 -13.28
C GLN A 34 -6.65 -0.49 -12.11
N LYS A 35 -5.33 -0.60 -12.28
CA LYS A 35 -4.41 -1.00 -11.21
C LYS A 35 -4.39 0.08 -10.12
N LEU A 36 -4.66 -0.32 -8.88
CA LEU A 36 -4.60 0.58 -7.71
C LEU A 36 -3.22 0.56 -7.06
N PHE A 37 -2.60 -0.62 -7.00
CA PHE A 37 -1.26 -0.83 -6.48
C PHE A 37 -0.57 -2.00 -7.19
N THR A 38 0.74 -2.14 -6.99
CA THR A 38 1.53 -3.27 -7.49
C THR A 38 2.48 -3.72 -6.39
N LEU A 39 2.55 -5.03 -6.18
CA LEU A 39 3.45 -5.67 -5.23
C LEU A 39 4.66 -6.23 -5.96
N TYR A 40 5.81 -6.07 -5.32
CA TYR A 40 7.09 -6.62 -5.75
C TYR A 40 7.62 -7.49 -4.62
N SER A 41 8.28 -8.59 -4.96
CA SER A 41 9.06 -9.45 -4.05
C SER A 41 9.95 -10.35 -4.90
N SER A 42 11.11 -10.73 -4.34
CA SER A 42 11.97 -11.78 -4.89
C SER A 42 11.36 -13.19 -4.77
N ASN A 43 10.34 -13.36 -3.92
CA ASN A 43 9.69 -14.63 -3.64
C ASN A 43 8.25 -14.65 -4.19
N PRO A 44 7.67 -15.84 -4.42
CA PRO A 44 6.27 -15.97 -4.79
C PRO A 44 5.35 -15.27 -3.78
N ILE A 45 4.47 -14.39 -4.28
CA ILE A 45 3.55 -13.61 -3.46
C ILE A 45 2.28 -14.43 -3.20
N ASP A 46 1.94 -14.61 -1.93
CA ASP A 46 0.69 -15.26 -1.53
C ASP A 46 -0.53 -14.39 -1.92
N SER A 47 -1.54 -15.03 -2.52
CA SER A 47 -2.80 -14.39 -2.89
C SER A 47 -3.60 -13.92 -1.67
N SER A 48 -3.40 -14.53 -0.50
CA SER A 48 -4.02 -14.11 0.76
C SER A 48 -3.63 -12.67 1.14
N LEU A 49 -2.38 -12.29 0.87
CA LEU A 49 -1.86 -10.95 1.13
C LEU A 49 -2.49 -9.90 0.22
N ILE A 50 -2.82 -10.28 -1.03
CA ILE A 50 -3.50 -9.39 -1.98
C ILE A 50 -4.89 -9.01 -1.45
N ASN A 51 -5.63 -9.99 -0.91
CA ASN A 51 -6.96 -9.76 -0.34
C ASN A 51 -6.91 -8.85 0.89
N GLU A 52 -5.93 -9.07 1.77
CA GLU A 52 -5.71 -8.21 2.95
C GLU A 52 -5.41 -6.76 2.53
N LEU A 53 -4.50 -6.56 1.58
CA LEU A 53 -4.17 -5.22 1.09
C LEU A 53 -5.34 -4.54 0.37
N ALA A 54 -6.19 -5.30 -0.32
CA ALA A 54 -7.40 -4.78 -0.94
C ALA A 54 -8.36 -4.17 0.09
N THR A 55 -8.38 -4.66 1.33
CA THR A 55 -9.20 -4.06 2.40
C THR A 55 -8.74 -2.66 2.82
N GLY A 56 -7.49 -2.30 2.51
CA GLY A 56 -6.93 -0.98 2.79
C GLY A 56 -7.47 0.15 1.91
N TYR A 57 -8.15 -0.17 0.81
CA TYR A 57 -8.76 0.81 -0.08
C TYR A 57 -10.26 0.93 0.15
N LYS A 58 -10.75 2.17 0.26
CA LYS A 58 -12.18 2.49 0.21
C LYS A 58 -12.47 3.32 -1.03
N ILE A 59 -13.26 2.77 -1.95
CA ILE A 59 -13.71 3.47 -3.16
C ILE A 59 -15.09 4.06 -2.87
N GLY A 60 -15.24 5.37 -3.11
CA GLY A 60 -16.49 6.08 -2.91
C GLY A 60 -16.75 7.11 -4.01
N ASN A 61 -17.99 7.58 -4.11
CA ASN A 61 -18.40 8.56 -5.12
C ASN A 61 -18.22 10.03 -4.70
N SER A 62 -17.88 10.28 -3.43
CA SER A 62 -17.63 11.62 -2.90
C SER A 62 -16.16 11.81 -2.56
N LYS A 63 -15.67 13.05 -2.72
CA LYS A 63 -14.33 13.43 -2.26
C LYS A 63 -14.34 13.45 -0.72
N VAL A 64 -13.24 12.99 -0.13
CA VAL A 64 -12.99 13.10 1.31
C VAL A 64 -12.08 14.28 1.60
N GLU A 65 -12.27 14.93 2.74
CA GLU A 65 -11.42 16.03 3.17
C GLU A 65 -10.05 15.51 3.60
N ASN A 66 -8.98 16.07 3.02
CA ASN A 66 -7.61 15.75 3.41
C ASN A 66 -7.20 16.66 4.57
N LYS A 67 -6.87 16.09 5.74
CA LYS A 67 -6.29 16.85 6.84
C LYS A 67 -4.90 17.38 6.44
N ILE A 68 -4.64 18.65 6.74
CA ILE A 68 -3.32 19.26 6.55
C ILE A 68 -2.35 18.63 7.56
N ILE A 69 -1.26 18.04 7.06
CA ILE A 69 -0.26 17.32 7.89
C ILE A 69 0.77 18.29 8.50
N ILE A 70 1.05 19.41 7.83
CA ILE A 70 2.02 20.41 8.30
C ILE A 70 1.27 21.48 9.10
N ALA A 71 1.43 21.44 10.43
CA ALA A 71 0.99 22.51 11.31
C ALA A 71 2.18 23.35 11.75
N LYS A 72 2.01 24.67 11.81
CA LYS A 72 3.01 25.56 12.43
C LYS A 72 2.96 25.35 13.95
N LEU A 73 4.09 24.95 14.55
CA LEU A 73 4.23 24.94 16.00
C LEU A 73 4.15 26.40 16.48
N LYS A 74 3.23 26.68 17.42
CA LYS A 74 3.13 28.00 18.06
C LYS A 74 4.28 28.21 19.05
#